data_AF-A0A1H2TLV6-F1
#
_entry.id   AF-A0A1H2TLV6-F1
#
_cell.length_a   1.000
_cell.length_b   1.000
_cell.length_c   1.000
_cell.angle_alpha   90.00
_cell.angle_beta   90.00
_cell.angle_gamma   90.00
#
_symmetry.space_group_name_H-M   'P 1'
#
loop_
_entity.id
_entity.type
_entity.pdbx_description
1 polymer ?
#
loop_
_entity_poly.entity_id
_entity_poly.type
_entity_poly.pdbx_seq_one_letter_code
_entity_poly.pdbx_strand_id
1 'polypeptide(L)'
;MTERTEYLEYLHTYWAQQKAVGMIAEARFLNRLEATDIEPISEVMLFQPKPENDEFQPWENIYTFILDAAEEDTLSTAQVEATKLMESAGTTVIFPSVVESDQSGLSSFRGGSGDTPPEHELEWEWRSYNFDSGELEQVDIEDETEAWRTRGRSTEDDGDYIDEFTEAVSDFSDDVLKEMFYKEHFFSHHLKNVYSFTGTYFDVDGLLVSGSEIVPYEIKEKTAYQDATELFGLDVSRLIVMLRVALTKGLDPIYIVREVEEADELHVFNREFVDWHSIQLSDVVRASAWQIQGGGPGMTGGRTQTLMIPKSEFKSVDFGEIDLTDYSDFVGNFQSQI
;
A
#
# COMPACT_ATOMS: atom_id res chain seq x y z
N MET A 1 -13.81 -25.96 -2.58
CA MET A 1 -13.83 -25.40 -1.23
C MET A 1 -14.65 -24.11 -1.32
N THR A 2 -14.83 -23.32 -0.27
CA THR A 2 -15.44 -21.98 -0.43
C THR A 2 -14.38 -21.03 -0.98
N GLU A 3 -14.74 -20.08 -1.85
CA GLU A 3 -13.82 -19.04 -2.39
C GLU A 3 -12.99 -18.38 -1.29
N ARG A 4 -13.60 -18.11 -0.13
CA ARG A 4 -12.94 -17.64 1.08
C ARG A 4 -11.72 -18.48 1.49
N THR A 5 -11.85 -19.81 1.51
CA THR A 5 -10.77 -20.70 1.92
C THR A 5 -9.58 -20.59 0.98
N GLU A 6 -9.87 -20.42 -0.31
CA GLU A 6 -8.86 -20.35 -1.36
C GLU A 6 -8.11 -19.01 -1.30
N TYR A 7 -8.80 -17.89 -1.01
CA TYR A 7 -8.15 -16.60 -0.71
C TYR A 7 -7.27 -16.68 0.54
N LEU A 8 -7.76 -17.29 1.63
CA LEU A 8 -6.98 -17.41 2.87
C LEU A 8 -5.72 -18.25 2.69
N GLU A 9 -5.82 -19.38 1.99
CA GLU A 9 -4.67 -20.24 1.69
C GLU A 9 -3.63 -19.48 0.85
N TYR A 10 -4.06 -18.72 -0.17
CA TYR A 10 -3.15 -17.91 -0.99
C TYR A 10 -2.46 -16.81 -0.18
N LEU A 11 -3.24 -15.99 0.52
CA LEU A 11 -2.70 -14.87 1.31
C LEU A 11 -1.69 -15.36 2.36
N HIS A 12 -1.98 -16.50 3.00
CA HIS A 12 -1.06 -17.16 3.91
C HIS A 12 0.26 -17.54 3.25
N THR A 13 0.24 -18.14 2.06
CA THR A 13 1.46 -18.55 1.35
C THR A 13 2.39 -17.38 0.98
N TYR A 14 1.82 -16.21 0.69
CA TYR A 14 2.59 -15.07 0.16
C TYR A 14 2.88 -13.98 1.18
N TRP A 15 2.11 -13.87 2.26
CA TRP A 15 2.39 -12.90 3.31
C TRP A 15 3.29 -13.47 4.38
N ALA A 16 4.50 -12.93 4.47
CA ALA A 16 5.28 -13.02 5.69
C ALA A 16 4.50 -12.37 6.85
N GLN A 17 4.69 -12.90 8.05
CA GLN A 17 3.98 -12.50 9.27
C GLN A 17 3.87 -10.98 9.50
N GLN A 18 4.97 -10.23 9.32
CA GLN A 18 4.98 -8.77 9.49
C GLN A 18 4.21 -8.03 8.39
N LYS A 19 4.15 -8.60 7.18
CA LYS A 19 3.36 -8.05 6.07
C LYS A 19 1.87 -8.24 6.34
N ALA A 20 1.45 -9.42 6.77
CA ALA A 20 0.06 -9.71 7.11
C ALA A 20 -0.47 -8.76 8.20
N VAL A 21 0.32 -8.51 9.25
CA VAL A 21 0.00 -7.50 10.28
C VAL A 21 -0.29 -6.12 9.66
N GLY A 22 0.55 -5.66 8.73
CA GLY A 22 0.36 -4.37 8.06
C GLY A 22 -0.93 -4.34 7.23
N MET A 23 -1.16 -5.39 6.43
CA MET A 23 -2.34 -5.52 5.57
C MET A 23 -3.64 -5.60 6.38
N ILE A 24 -3.63 -6.28 7.53
CA ILE A 24 -4.77 -6.34 8.46
C ILE A 24 -5.04 -4.96 9.08
N ALA A 25 -3.98 -4.23 9.46
CA ALA A 25 -4.13 -2.88 10.00
C ALA A 25 -4.75 -1.93 8.98
N GLU A 26 -4.32 -2.00 7.72
CA GLU A 26 -4.93 -1.24 6.62
C GLU A 26 -6.40 -1.60 6.43
N ALA A 27 -6.75 -2.88 6.28
CA ALA A 27 -8.13 -3.30 6.09
C ALA A 27 -9.04 -2.83 7.25
N ARG A 28 -8.54 -2.88 8.49
CA ARG A 28 -9.26 -2.35 9.67
C ARG A 28 -9.45 -0.85 9.61
N PHE A 29 -8.47 -0.10 9.09
CA PHE A 29 -8.58 1.33 8.89
C PHE A 29 -9.61 1.68 7.81
N LEU A 30 -9.57 0.99 6.66
CA LEU A 30 -10.52 1.18 5.56
C LEU A 30 -11.97 0.91 6.01
N ASN A 31 -12.21 -0.17 6.75
CA ASN A 31 -13.53 -0.47 7.32
C ASN A 31 -14.03 0.67 8.24
N ARG A 32 -13.14 1.30 9.02
CA ARG A 32 -13.53 2.46 9.85
C ARG A 32 -13.89 3.70 9.03
N LEU A 33 -13.34 3.86 7.83
CA LEU A 33 -13.66 4.96 6.93
C LEU A 33 -15.02 4.81 6.24
N GLU A 34 -15.60 3.60 6.17
CA GLU A 34 -16.93 3.38 5.56
C GLU A 34 -18.04 4.25 6.18
N ALA A 35 -17.87 4.67 7.45
CA ALA A 35 -18.81 5.53 8.16
C ALA A 35 -18.58 7.04 7.91
N THR A 36 -17.66 7.40 7.03
CA THR A 36 -17.21 8.78 6.78
C THR A 36 -17.45 9.19 5.33
N ASP A 37 -17.29 10.49 5.03
CA ASP A 37 -17.34 11.01 3.65
C ASP A 37 -15.97 10.92 2.93
N ILE A 38 -15.01 10.19 3.49
CA ILE A 38 -13.68 9.97 2.89
C ILE A 38 -13.73 8.72 2.04
N GLU A 39 -13.41 8.88 0.76
CA GLU A 39 -13.28 7.78 -0.19
C GLU A 39 -11.81 7.36 -0.28
N PRO A 40 -11.42 6.18 0.25
CA PRO A 40 -10.06 5.68 0.12
C PRO A 40 -9.83 5.09 -1.28
N ILE A 41 -8.63 5.34 -1.82
CA ILE A 41 -8.08 4.62 -2.97
C ILE A 41 -6.93 3.80 -2.42
N SER A 42 -7.12 2.50 -2.32
CA SER A 42 -6.10 1.61 -1.80
C SER A 42 -5.05 1.26 -2.85
N GLU A 43 -3.79 1.20 -2.42
CA GLU A 43 -2.60 0.88 -3.21
C GLU A 43 -2.40 1.75 -4.44
N VAL A 44 -1.61 2.80 -4.26
CA VAL A 44 -1.14 3.68 -5.34
C VAL A 44 0.35 3.52 -5.51
N MET A 45 0.76 3.05 -6.69
CA MET A 45 2.16 2.81 -7.01
C MET A 45 2.65 3.77 -8.08
N LEU A 46 3.75 4.46 -7.79
CA LEU A 46 4.53 5.22 -8.77
C LEU A 46 5.67 4.36 -9.28
N PHE A 47 5.72 4.16 -10.58
CA PHE A 47 6.76 3.43 -11.26
C PHE A 47 7.58 4.33 -12.17
N GLN A 48 8.89 4.33 -11.97
CA GLN A 48 9.85 5.00 -12.83
C GLN A 48 10.70 3.94 -13.55
N PRO A 49 10.59 3.80 -14.89
CA PRO A 49 11.42 2.94 -15.69
C PRO A 49 12.91 3.25 -15.48
N LYS A 50 13.75 2.22 -15.60
CA LYS A 50 15.19 2.41 -15.50
C LYS A 50 15.67 3.25 -16.69
N PRO A 51 16.41 4.36 -16.45
CA PRO A 51 17.06 5.06 -17.54
C PRO A 51 18.05 4.15 -18.26
N GLU A 52 18.10 4.23 -19.59
CA GLU A 52 19.09 3.47 -20.39
C GLU A 52 20.55 3.86 -20.08
N ASN A 53 20.79 5.10 -19.59
CA ASN A 53 22.14 5.67 -19.41
C ASN A 53 22.38 6.32 -18.02
N ASP A 54 21.71 5.85 -16.95
CA ASP A 54 21.80 6.44 -15.59
C ASP A 54 21.40 7.94 -15.52
N GLU A 55 20.67 8.45 -16.52
CA GLU A 55 20.16 9.82 -16.56
C GLU A 55 18.88 9.99 -15.72
N PHE A 56 18.66 11.18 -15.17
CA PHE A 56 17.41 11.50 -14.48
C PHE A 56 16.24 11.50 -15.48
N GLN A 57 15.21 10.69 -15.23
CA GLN A 57 14.05 10.60 -16.11
C GLN A 57 13.03 11.72 -15.82
N PRO A 58 12.48 12.39 -16.84
CA PRO A 58 11.35 13.30 -16.71
C PRO A 58 10.11 12.64 -16.08
N TRP A 59 9.23 13.45 -15.49
CA TRP A 59 7.98 12.98 -14.87
C TRP A 59 7.01 12.33 -15.87
N GLU A 60 7.02 12.78 -17.12
CA GLU A 60 6.29 12.20 -18.26
C GLU A 60 6.59 10.72 -18.52
N ASN A 61 7.65 10.18 -17.90
CA ASN A 61 8.00 8.76 -17.98
C ASN A 61 7.66 7.99 -16.69
N ILE A 62 6.84 8.55 -15.80
CA ILE A 62 6.41 7.90 -14.56
C ILE A 62 4.97 7.44 -14.71
N TYR A 63 4.71 6.20 -14.31
CA TYR A 63 3.40 5.56 -14.37
C TYR A 63 2.84 5.48 -12.96
N THR A 64 1.57 5.83 -12.81
CA THR A 64 0.81 5.64 -11.57
C THR A 64 -0.16 4.48 -11.77
N PHE A 65 0.03 3.39 -11.05
CA PHE A 65 -0.92 2.29 -11.01
C PHE A 65 -1.87 2.52 -9.84
N ILE A 66 -3.17 2.59 -10.16
CA ILE A 66 -4.25 2.62 -9.18
C ILE A 66 -4.99 1.30 -9.35
N LEU A 67 -4.78 0.37 -8.41
CA LEU A 67 -5.43 -0.93 -8.52
C LEU A 67 -6.94 -0.77 -8.35
N ASP A 68 -7.66 -1.10 -9.41
CA ASP A 68 -9.11 -1.20 -9.36
C ASP A 68 -9.47 -2.68 -9.23
N ALA A 69 -9.59 -3.12 -7.98
CA ALA A 69 -9.97 -4.50 -7.68
C ALA A 69 -11.42 -4.81 -8.11
N ALA A 70 -12.19 -3.78 -8.48
CA ALA A 70 -13.55 -3.91 -8.95
C ALA A 70 -13.59 -4.23 -10.45
N GLU A 71 -14.42 -5.21 -10.82
CA GLU A 71 -14.77 -5.56 -12.20
C GLU A 71 -15.67 -4.47 -12.84
N GLU A 72 -15.56 -3.22 -12.38
CA GLU A 72 -16.45 -2.13 -12.75
C GLU A 72 -15.99 -1.44 -14.05
N ASP A 73 -16.98 -1.08 -14.87
CA ASP A 73 -16.77 -0.34 -16.13
C ASP A 73 -16.61 1.18 -15.89
N THR A 74 -16.80 1.65 -14.65
CA THR A 74 -16.83 3.07 -14.30
C THR A 74 -15.98 3.34 -13.07
N LEU A 75 -15.20 4.41 -13.11
CA LEU A 75 -14.42 4.88 -11.98
C LEU A 75 -15.29 5.62 -10.95
N SER A 76 -14.93 5.49 -9.68
CA SER A 76 -15.47 6.32 -8.59
C SER A 76 -15.06 7.79 -8.73
N THR A 77 -15.74 8.67 -7.99
CA THR A 77 -15.37 10.10 -7.96
C THR A 77 -13.95 10.28 -7.45
N ALA A 78 -13.57 9.57 -6.37
CA ALA A 78 -12.21 9.59 -5.88
C ALA A 78 -11.17 9.16 -6.93
N GLN A 79 -11.40 8.05 -7.63
CA GLN A 79 -10.48 7.56 -8.67
C GLN A 79 -10.31 8.58 -9.80
N VAL A 80 -11.39 9.27 -10.20
CA VAL A 80 -11.32 10.34 -11.21
C VAL A 80 -10.51 11.54 -10.70
N GLU A 81 -10.72 11.99 -9.46
CA GLU A 81 -9.97 13.11 -8.89
C GLU A 81 -8.48 12.77 -8.69
N ALA A 82 -8.17 11.55 -8.24
CA ALA A 82 -6.80 11.06 -8.14
C ALA A 82 -6.12 10.99 -9.51
N THR A 83 -6.83 10.52 -10.55
CA THR A 83 -6.32 10.53 -11.92
C THR A 83 -5.94 11.94 -12.36
N LYS A 84 -6.84 12.92 -12.17
CA LYS A 84 -6.57 14.32 -12.53
C LYS A 84 -5.34 14.85 -11.82
N LEU A 85 -5.21 14.56 -10.53
CA LEU A 85 -4.08 15.00 -9.73
C LEU A 85 -2.76 14.45 -10.29
N MET A 86 -2.71 13.15 -10.54
CA MET A 86 -1.50 12.45 -10.99
C MET A 86 -1.14 12.79 -12.44
N GLU A 87 -2.11 12.85 -13.36
CA GLU A 87 -1.86 13.29 -14.74
C GLU A 87 -1.39 14.75 -14.81
N SER A 88 -1.96 15.62 -13.97
CA SER A 88 -1.47 16.99 -13.88
C SER A 88 -0.03 17.08 -13.33
N ALA A 89 0.46 16.04 -12.63
CA ALA A 89 1.85 15.91 -12.17
C ALA A 89 2.79 15.45 -13.29
N GLY A 90 2.22 15.15 -14.46
CA GLY A 90 2.93 14.62 -15.61
C GLY A 90 3.11 13.11 -15.56
N THR A 91 2.37 12.36 -14.73
CA THR A 91 2.44 10.89 -14.75
C THR A 91 1.35 10.30 -15.63
N THR A 92 1.58 9.16 -16.26
CA THR A 92 0.53 8.38 -16.92
C THR A 92 -0.20 7.52 -15.89
N VAL A 93 -1.52 7.61 -15.78
CA VAL A 93 -2.30 6.82 -14.82
C VAL A 93 -2.88 5.59 -15.50
N ILE A 94 -2.70 4.43 -14.88
CA ILE A 94 -3.15 3.12 -15.38
C ILE A 94 -3.98 2.42 -14.30
N PHE A 95 -5.11 1.87 -14.72
CA PHE A 95 -6.05 1.07 -13.94
C PHE A 95 -5.95 -0.40 -14.35
N PRO A 96 -5.10 -1.20 -13.68
CA PRO A 96 -5.10 -2.65 -13.84
C PRO A 96 -6.36 -3.25 -13.20
N SER A 97 -7.03 -4.15 -13.93
CA SER A 97 -8.21 -4.89 -13.46
C SER A 97 -8.23 -6.32 -14.00
N VAL A 98 -8.94 -7.22 -13.33
CA VAL A 98 -9.03 -8.64 -13.71
C VAL A 98 -10.18 -8.84 -14.71
N VAL A 99 -9.92 -9.54 -15.83
CA VAL A 99 -10.97 -9.99 -16.77
C VAL A 99 -11.71 -11.17 -16.15
N GLU A 100 -13.05 -11.24 -16.24
CA GLU A 100 -13.87 -12.36 -15.74
C GLU A 100 -13.23 -13.73 -16.10
N SER A 101 -12.42 -14.28 -15.19
CA SER A 101 -11.83 -15.61 -15.31
C SER A 101 -12.68 -16.57 -14.49
N ASP A 102 -13.10 -17.68 -15.08
CA ASP A 102 -13.87 -18.74 -14.39
C ASP A 102 -13.10 -19.21 -13.14
N GLN A 103 -13.48 -18.67 -11.96
CA GLN A 103 -12.80 -18.94 -10.68
C GLN A 103 -13.05 -20.37 -10.15
N SER A 104 -13.77 -21.21 -10.90
CA SER A 104 -14.15 -22.58 -10.50
C SER A 104 -12.98 -23.56 -10.34
N GLY A 105 -11.75 -23.16 -10.68
CA GLY A 105 -10.53 -23.97 -10.58
C GLY A 105 -9.82 -23.99 -9.22
N LEU A 106 -10.22 -23.14 -8.27
CA LEU A 106 -9.49 -22.96 -7.00
C LEU A 106 -9.53 -24.19 -6.06
N SER A 107 -10.32 -25.22 -6.37
CA SER A 107 -10.59 -26.37 -5.48
C SER A 107 -9.49 -27.45 -5.35
N SER A 108 -8.31 -27.27 -5.95
CA SER A 108 -7.28 -28.32 -5.97
C SER A 108 -5.86 -27.82 -5.70
N PHE A 109 -5.64 -27.02 -4.67
CA PHE A 109 -4.29 -26.70 -4.22
C PHE A 109 -3.85 -27.51 -3.00
N ARG A 110 -2.63 -28.06 -3.07
CA ARG A 110 -1.85 -28.55 -1.94
C ARG A 110 -0.44 -28.02 -2.16
N GLY A 111 -0.04 -27.05 -1.34
CA GLY A 111 1.25 -26.36 -1.41
C GLY A 111 2.43 -27.30 -1.59
N GLY A 112 3.26 -27.00 -2.58
CA GLY A 112 4.48 -27.74 -2.88
C GLY A 112 5.32 -27.07 -3.97
N SER A 113 6.47 -26.53 -3.54
CA SER A 113 7.66 -26.18 -4.33
C SER A 113 7.47 -25.36 -5.62
N GLY A 114 7.84 -24.09 -5.55
CA GLY A 114 8.67 -23.39 -6.56
C GLY A 114 8.08 -23.09 -7.94
N ASP A 115 6.93 -23.66 -8.30
CA ASP A 115 6.20 -23.35 -9.52
C ASP A 115 4.82 -22.80 -9.11
N THR A 116 4.51 -21.59 -9.57
CA THR A 116 3.12 -21.11 -9.50
C THR A 116 2.29 -22.08 -10.33
N PRO A 117 1.17 -22.62 -9.82
CA PRO A 117 0.30 -23.45 -10.64
C PRO A 117 -0.14 -22.64 -11.88
N PRO A 118 -0.01 -23.19 -13.11
CA PRO A 118 -0.51 -22.57 -14.34
C PRO A 118 -2.02 -22.26 -14.35
N GLU A 119 -2.73 -22.66 -13.29
CA GLU A 119 -4.17 -22.61 -13.09
C GLU A 119 -4.64 -21.41 -12.24
N HIS A 120 -3.74 -20.45 -11.97
CA HIS A 120 -4.04 -19.15 -11.31
C HIS A 120 -3.55 -17.93 -12.12
N GLU A 121 -3.39 -18.06 -13.44
CA GLU A 121 -3.11 -16.91 -14.30
C GLU A 121 -4.38 -16.05 -14.40
N LEU A 122 -4.50 -15.04 -13.53
CA LEU A 122 -5.45 -13.95 -13.74
C LEU A 122 -5.02 -13.20 -15.01
N GLU A 123 -5.96 -13.02 -15.94
CA GLU A 123 -5.76 -12.13 -17.08
C GLU A 123 -6.04 -10.70 -16.61
N TRP A 124 -5.04 -9.83 -16.77
CA TRP A 124 -5.12 -8.43 -16.39
C TRP A 124 -5.39 -7.56 -17.62
N GLU A 125 -6.42 -6.75 -17.53
CA GLU A 125 -6.70 -5.65 -18.44
C GLU A 125 -6.07 -4.36 -17.93
N TRP A 126 -5.53 -3.58 -18.87
CA TRP A 126 -4.90 -2.31 -18.59
C TRP A 126 -5.77 -1.21 -19.19
N ARG A 127 -6.22 -0.28 -18.35
CA ARG A 127 -7.12 0.79 -18.78
C ARG A 127 -6.55 2.15 -18.41
N SER A 128 -6.76 3.16 -19.23
CA SER A 128 -6.53 4.57 -18.90
C SER A 128 -7.85 5.33 -18.95
N TYR A 129 -7.94 6.43 -18.22
CA TYR A 129 -9.16 7.24 -18.19
C TYR A 129 -9.08 8.39 -19.17
N ASN A 130 -10.04 8.48 -20.09
CA ASN A 130 -10.13 9.59 -21.02
C ASN A 130 -11.09 10.67 -20.48
N PHE A 131 -10.56 11.86 -20.19
CA PHE A 131 -11.34 12.98 -19.66
C PHE A 131 -12.33 13.60 -20.64
N ASP A 132 -12.10 13.49 -21.95
CA ASP A 132 -12.98 14.03 -22.97
C ASP A 132 -14.22 13.16 -23.17
N SER A 133 -14.06 11.83 -23.16
CA SER A 133 -15.17 10.87 -23.26
C SER A 133 -15.80 10.55 -21.90
N GLY A 134 -15.02 10.62 -20.82
CA GLY A 134 -15.41 10.16 -19.49
C GLY A 134 -15.38 8.64 -19.34
N GLU A 135 -14.70 7.93 -20.24
CA GLU A 135 -14.70 6.46 -20.33
C GLU A 135 -13.29 5.88 -20.08
N LEU A 136 -13.26 4.64 -19.59
CA LEU A 136 -12.02 3.84 -19.52
C LEU A 136 -11.70 3.27 -20.90
N GLU A 137 -10.47 3.47 -21.37
CA GLU A 137 -9.98 2.99 -22.65
C GLU A 137 -8.91 1.92 -22.44
N GLN A 138 -9.01 0.80 -23.17
CA GLN A 138 -8.02 -0.27 -23.11
C GLN A 138 -6.67 0.22 -23.66
N VAL A 139 -5.60 -0.08 -22.92
CA VAL A 139 -4.22 0.25 -23.27
C VAL A 139 -3.45 -1.04 -23.52
N ASP A 140 -2.67 -1.07 -24.60
CA ASP A 140 -1.72 -2.16 -24.85
C ASP A 140 -0.38 -1.81 -24.18
N ILE A 141 -0.11 -2.42 -23.02
CA ILE A 141 1.12 -2.18 -22.28
C ILE A 141 2.27 -3.07 -22.77
N GLU A 142 2.03 -4.05 -23.65
CA GLU A 142 3.08 -4.97 -24.14
C GLU A 142 4.13 -4.24 -25.00
N ASP A 143 3.73 -3.21 -25.75
CA ASP A 143 4.65 -2.36 -26.53
C ASP A 143 5.60 -1.54 -25.61
N GLU A 144 5.20 -1.24 -24.36
CA GLU A 144 6.00 -0.47 -23.39
C GLU A 144 6.80 -1.36 -22.42
N THR A 145 6.38 -2.60 -22.22
CA THR A 145 6.92 -3.53 -21.22
C THR A 145 7.93 -4.56 -21.78
N GLU A 146 8.15 -4.62 -23.09
CA GLU A 146 9.00 -5.63 -23.76
C GLU A 146 10.44 -5.68 -23.19
N ALA A 147 10.94 -4.58 -22.64
CA ALA A 147 12.27 -4.47 -22.05
C ALA A 147 12.43 -5.09 -20.64
N TRP A 148 11.36 -5.62 -20.01
CA TRP A 148 11.30 -5.78 -18.56
C TRP A 148 11.47 -7.23 -18.00
N ARG A 149 11.99 -8.23 -18.73
CA ARG A 149 11.94 -9.65 -18.26
C ARG A 149 13.20 -10.17 -17.51
N THR A 150 13.05 -10.77 -16.31
CA THR A 150 13.81 -11.88 -15.63
C THR A 150 13.63 -12.09 -14.08
N ARG A 151 13.23 -13.33 -13.69
CA ARG A 151 13.37 -14.16 -12.44
C ARG A 151 13.05 -13.60 -11.03
N GLY A 152 12.07 -14.26 -10.38
CA GLY A 152 11.68 -14.16 -8.95
C GLY A 152 12.28 -15.22 -8.00
N ARG A 153 11.89 -15.14 -6.72
CA ARG A 153 12.47 -15.81 -5.53
C ARG A 153 11.48 -16.81 -4.90
N SER A 154 11.99 -17.86 -4.23
CA SER A 154 11.19 -18.92 -3.59
C SER A 154 10.89 -18.69 -2.09
N THR A 155 9.76 -19.21 -1.61
CA THR A 155 9.32 -19.24 -0.21
C THR A 155 9.47 -20.62 0.45
N GLU A 156 9.72 -20.65 1.76
CA GLU A 156 9.67 -21.83 2.66
C GLU A 156 8.56 -21.58 3.72
N ASP A 157 7.75 -22.59 4.02
CA ASP A 157 6.57 -22.55 4.93
C ASP A 157 6.92 -22.81 6.41
N ASP A 158 6.11 -22.23 7.33
CA ASP A 158 6.00 -22.62 8.74
C ASP A 158 4.50 -22.76 9.14
N GLY A 159 4.14 -23.86 9.82
CA GLY A 159 2.75 -24.33 9.91
C GLY A 159 1.88 -23.74 11.03
N ASP A 160 2.49 -23.15 12.07
CA ASP A 160 1.74 -22.55 13.19
C ASP A 160 1.16 -21.17 12.85
N TYR A 161 1.58 -20.58 11.72
CA TYR A 161 1.17 -19.26 11.23
C TYR A 161 -0.25 -19.23 10.66
N ILE A 162 -0.75 -20.35 10.12
CA ILE A 162 -2.03 -20.40 9.40
C ILE A 162 -3.25 -20.22 10.30
N ASP A 163 -3.21 -20.83 11.49
CA ASP A 163 -4.33 -20.81 12.42
C ASP A 163 -4.50 -19.40 13.02
N GLU A 164 -3.39 -18.74 13.41
CA GLU A 164 -3.42 -17.37 13.94
C GLU A 164 -3.80 -16.34 12.87
N PHE A 165 -3.30 -16.47 11.64
CA PHE A 165 -3.70 -15.61 10.52
C PHE A 165 -5.19 -15.74 10.23
N THR A 166 -5.71 -16.96 10.16
CA THR A 166 -7.12 -17.25 9.89
C THR A 166 -8.03 -16.67 10.96
N GLU A 167 -7.63 -16.75 12.24
CA GLU A 167 -8.37 -16.13 13.35
C GLU A 167 -8.37 -14.60 13.23
N ALA A 168 -7.22 -13.99 12.89
CA ALA A 168 -7.05 -12.54 12.81
C ALA A 168 -7.88 -11.84 11.74
N VAL A 169 -8.25 -12.57 10.67
CA VAL A 169 -9.09 -12.09 9.56
C VAL A 169 -10.48 -12.75 9.54
N SER A 170 -10.83 -13.48 10.59
CA SER A 170 -12.10 -14.23 10.67
C SER A 170 -13.34 -13.34 10.60
N ASP A 171 -13.21 -12.08 11.01
CA ASP A 171 -14.24 -11.05 10.98
C ASP A 171 -14.33 -10.29 9.65
N PHE A 172 -13.39 -10.49 8.72
CA PHE A 172 -13.41 -9.82 7.41
C PHE A 172 -14.45 -10.45 6.49
N SER A 173 -15.14 -9.62 5.70
CA SER A 173 -16.04 -10.07 4.64
C SER A 173 -15.26 -10.76 3.51
N ASP A 174 -15.96 -11.53 2.68
CA ASP A 174 -15.34 -12.20 1.53
C ASP A 174 -14.84 -11.17 0.49
N ASP A 175 -15.52 -10.03 0.35
CA ASP A 175 -15.10 -8.93 -0.54
C ASP A 175 -13.75 -8.32 -0.13
N VAL A 176 -13.55 -8.09 1.18
CA VAL A 176 -12.27 -7.58 1.71
C VAL A 176 -11.14 -8.59 1.45
N LEU A 177 -11.40 -9.89 1.61
CA LEU A 177 -10.42 -10.92 1.34
C LEU A 177 -10.10 -11.04 -0.16
N LYS A 178 -11.11 -10.89 -1.03
CA LYS A 178 -10.94 -10.86 -2.49
C LYS A 178 -10.06 -9.68 -2.92
N GLU A 179 -10.31 -8.49 -2.38
CA GLU A 179 -9.52 -7.29 -2.65
C GLU A 179 -8.05 -7.48 -2.22
N MET A 180 -7.83 -7.97 -0.99
CA MET A 180 -6.50 -8.31 -0.50
C MET A 180 -5.77 -9.33 -1.40
N PHE A 181 -6.48 -10.34 -1.91
CA PHE A 181 -5.94 -11.33 -2.82
C PHE A 181 -5.52 -10.70 -4.16
N TYR A 182 -6.37 -9.89 -4.79
CA TYR A 182 -6.04 -9.23 -6.05
C TYR A 182 -4.84 -8.29 -5.94
N LYS A 183 -4.74 -7.55 -4.84
CA LYS A 183 -3.56 -6.75 -4.49
C LYS A 183 -2.30 -7.61 -4.49
N GLU A 184 -2.28 -8.65 -3.65
CA GLU A 184 -1.09 -9.50 -3.54
C GLU A 184 -0.73 -10.18 -4.86
N HIS A 185 -1.74 -10.66 -5.60
CA HIS A 185 -1.54 -11.30 -6.89
C HIS A 185 -0.97 -10.31 -7.91
N PHE A 186 -1.53 -9.13 -8.04
CA PHE A 186 -1.01 -8.10 -8.95
C PHE A 186 0.44 -7.77 -8.63
N PHE A 187 0.75 -7.45 -7.37
CA PHE A 187 2.07 -6.95 -6.99
C PHE A 187 3.13 -8.04 -6.91
N SER A 188 2.87 -9.12 -6.18
CA SER A 188 3.87 -10.15 -5.93
C SER A 188 3.95 -11.16 -7.06
N HIS A 189 2.86 -11.36 -7.80
CA HIS A 189 2.83 -12.32 -8.90
C HIS A 189 2.92 -11.63 -10.26
N HIS A 190 1.93 -10.83 -10.66
CA HIS A 190 1.86 -10.30 -12.01
C HIS A 190 3.03 -9.35 -12.31
N LEU A 191 3.18 -8.26 -11.56
CA LEU A 191 4.23 -7.28 -11.77
C LEU A 191 5.64 -7.89 -11.60
N LYS A 192 5.91 -8.57 -10.48
CA LYS A 192 7.25 -9.11 -10.21
C LYS A 192 7.64 -10.28 -11.11
N ASN A 193 6.72 -11.21 -11.42
CA ASN A 193 7.08 -12.40 -12.20
C ASN A 193 7.00 -12.15 -13.72
N VAL A 194 5.98 -11.44 -14.20
CA VAL A 194 5.80 -11.19 -15.64
C VAL A 194 6.77 -10.10 -16.12
N TYR A 195 6.86 -9.01 -15.36
CA TYR A 195 7.58 -7.80 -15.78
C TYR A 195 8.84 -7.51 -14.98
N SER A 196 9.30 -8.42 -14.10
CA SER A 196 10.64 -8.44 -13.47
C SER A 196 11.33 -7.07 -13.35
N PHE A 197 10.65 -6.17 -12.66
CA PHE A 197 10.87 -4.73 -12.74
C PHE A 197 12.33 -4.31 -12.51
N THR A 198 12.96 -3.69 -13.51
CA THR A 198 14.32 -3.12 -13.39
C THR A 198 14.35 -1.63 -13.08
N GLY A 199 13.18 -0.99 -12.94
CA GLY A 199 13.04 0.42 -12.55
C GLY A 199 12.97 0.64 -11.03
N THR A 200 12.78 1.90 -10.62
CA THR A 200 12.54 2.24 -9.22
C THR A 200 11.04 2.44 -9.00
N TYR A 201 10.46 1.69 -8.08
CA TYR A 201 9.07 1.87 -7.68
C TYR A 201 8.99 2.51 -6.30
N PHE A 202 7.89 3.23 -6.09
CA PHE A 202 7.56 3.96 -4.89
C PHE A 202 6.08 3.71 -4.63
N ASP A 203 5.76 3.07 -3.52
CA ASP A 203 4.40 2.78 -3.10
C ASP A 203 4.03 3.59 -1.86
N VAL A 204 2.79 4.06 -1.84
CA VAL A 204 2.10 4.43 -0.60
C VAL A 204 0.95 3.45 -0.42
N ASP A 205 0.56 3.21 0.83
CA ASP A 205 -0.55 2.30 1.13
C ASP A 205 -1.85 2.78 0.47
N GLY A 206 -2.05 4.10 0.27
CA GLY A 206 -3.09 4.61 -0.61
C GLY A 206 -3.25 6.14 -0.65
N LEU A 207 -4.39 6.60 -1.15
CA LEU A 207 -4.83 8.00 -1.11
C LEU A 207 -6.17 8.11 -0.36
N LEU A 208 -6.31 9.14 0.47
CA LEU A 208 -7.58 9.56 1.04
C LEU A 208 -8.14 10.69 0.20
N VAL A 209 -9.40 10.58 -0.24
CA VAL A 209 -10.06 11.60 -1.05
C VAL A 209 -11.30 12.11 -0.35
N SER A 210 -11.43 13.43 -0.21
CA SER A 210 -12.66 14.09 0.27
C SER A 210 -12.89 15.37 -0.52
N GLY A 211 -13.87 15.33 -1.42
CA GLY A 211 -14.07 16.41 -2.39
C GLY A 211 -12.86 16.58 -3.31
N SER A 212 -12.21 17.74 -3.26
CA SER A 212 -10.98 18.04 -4.00
C SER A 212 -9.69 17.73 -3.24
N GLU A 213 -9.80 17.42 -1.94
CA GLU A 213 -8.65 17.19 -1.09
C GLU A 213 -8.18 15.74 -1.25
N ILE A 214 -6.89 15.57 -1.55
CA ILE A 214 -6.26 14.28 -1.77
C ILE A 214 -5.01 14.20 -0.91
N VAL A 215 -4.96 13.17 -0.05
CA VAL A 215 -3.87 13.01 0.93
C VAL A 215 -3.31 11.59 0.81
N PRO A 216 -2.05 11.43 0.40
CA PRO A 216 -1.40 10.13 0.43
C PRO A 216 -1.26 9.64 1.88
N TYR A 217 -1.53 8.37 2.13
CA TYR A 217 -1.35 7.78 3.45
C TYR A 217 -0.40 6.58 3.44
N GLU A 218 0.28 6.41 4.57
CA GLU A 218 1.02 5.21 4.92
C GLU A 218 0.54 4.76 6.29
N ILE A 219 0.15 3.50 6.44
CA ILE A 219 -0.37 2.91 7.67
C ILE A 219 0.53 1.78 8.15
N LYS A 220 0.80 1.75 9.45
CA LYS A 220 1.54 0.66 10.09
C LYS A 220 0.98 0.32 11.46
N GLU A 221 1.06 -0.95 11.82
CA GLU A 221 0.83 -1.39 13.19
C GLU A 221 2.12 -1.33 14.00
N LYS A 222 2.09 -0.68 15.17
CA LYS A 222 3.27 -0.52 16.02
C LYS A 222 2.92 -0.59 17.49
N THR A 223 3.91 -1.03 18.27
CA THR A 223 3.93 -0.86 19.72
C THR A 223 4.76 0.36 20.05
N ALA A 224 4.29 1.19 20.99
CA ALA A 224 5.07 2.32 21.49
C ALA A 224 6.29 1.82 22.26
N TYR A 225 7.47 2.28 21.90
CA TYR A 225 8.68 1.99 22.66
C TYR A 225 8.62 2.72 24.01
N GLN A 226 8.69 1.96 25.10
CA GLN A 226 8.63 2.52 26.45
C GLN A 226 10.03 2.81 27.00
N ASP A 227 10.40 4.10 27.02
CA ASP A 227 11.53 4.63 27.79
C ASP A 227 11.04 5.79 28.68
N ALA A 228 11.88 6.79 29.01
CA ALA A 228 11.46 8.01 29.68
C ALA A 228 10.40 8.83 28.90
N THR A 229 10.25 8.57 27.60
CA THR A 229 9.21 9.12 26.72
C THR A 229 8.77 8.03 25.77
N GLU A 230 7.47 7.91 25.52
CA GLU A 230 6.92 6.94 24.55
C GLU A 230 7.28 7.37 23.13
N LEU A 231 7.84 6.46 22.33
CA LEU A 231 8.31 6.74 20.97
C LEU A 231 7.72 5.76 19.95
N PHE A 232 7.46 6.25 18.73
CA PHE A 232 7.24 5.41 17.56
C PHE A 232 8.44 5.46 16.62
N GLY A 233 8.88 4.29 16.16
CA GLY A 233 9.96 4.18 15.18
C GLY A 233 9.42 4.16 13.75
N LEU A 234 9.85 5.10 12.92
CA LEU A 234 9.48 5.23 11.50
C LEU A 234 10.65 4.81 10.61
N ASP A 235 10.39 3.97 9.60
CA ASP A 235 11.44 3.57 8.65
C ASP A 235 11.78 4.76 7.73
N VAL A 236 13.05 5.18 7.75
CA VAL A 236 13.55 6.28 6.92
C VAL A 236 13.36 5.97 5.43
N SER A 237 13.45 4.70 5.04
CA SER A 237 13.23 4.28 3.66
C SER A 237 11.81 4.63 3.23
N ARG A 238 10.82 4.40 4.10
CA ARG A 238 9.43 4.71 3.83
C ARG A 238 9.15 6.22 3.84
N LEU A 239 9.80 6.97 4.73
CA LEU A 239 9.74 8.43 4.72
C LEU A 239 10.27 9.03 3.40
N ILE A 240 11.32 8.47 2.82
CA ILE A 240 11.85 8.91 1.52
C ILE A 240 10.82 8.66 0.40
N VAL A 241 10.10 7.53 0.45
CA VAL A 241 9.03 7.24 -0.50
C VAL A 241 7.90 8.28 -0.38
N MET A 242 7.42 8.52 0.84
CA MET A 242 6.39 9.54 1.10
C MET A 242 6.85 10.94 0.66
N LEU A 243 8.09 11.33 0.92
CA LEU A 243 8.66 12.60 0.46
C LEU A 243 8.65 12.71 -1.08
N ARG A 244 8.91 11.61 -1.80
CA ARG A 244 8.86 11.62 -3.26
C ARG A 244 7.44 11.84 -3.77
N VAL A 245 6.43 11.23 -3.15
CA VAL A 245 5.01 11.48 -3.47
C VAL A 245 4.62 12.91 -3.11
N ALA A 246 5.01 13.40 -1.92
CA ALA A 246 4.74 14.77 -1.47
C ALA A 246 5.24 15.82 -2.48
N LEU A 247 6.43 15.61 -3.04
CA LEU A 247 7.08 16.55 -3.95
C LEU A 247 6.45 16.60 -5.35
N THR A 248 5.61 15.64 -5.75
CA THR A 248 5.00 15.63 -7.10
C THR A 248 3.96 16.74 -7.25
N LYS A 249 3.25 17.06 -6.15
CA LYS A 249 2.14 18.02 -6.13
C LYS A 249 2.11 18.96 -4.94
N GLY A 250 3.11 18.89 -4.07
CA GLY A 250 3.11 19.66 -2.82
C GLY A 250 2.09 19.16 -1.81
N LEU A 251 1.75 17.86 -1.86
CA LEU A 251 0.89 17.17 -0.91
C LEU A 251 1.63 16.95 0.41
N ASP A 252 0.92 16.86 1.53
CA ASP A 252 1.49 16.49 2.85
C ASP A 252 1.01 15.10 3.28
N PRO A 253 1.73 14.02 2.90
CA PRO A 253 1.34 12.67 3.25
C PRO A 253 1.16 12.47 4.75
N ILE A 254 0.17 11.66 5.11
CA ILE A 254 -0.12 11.30 6.50
C ILE A 254 0.47 9.92 6.83
N TYR A 255 1.15 9.82 7.96
CA TYR A 255 1.60 8.54 8.52
C TYR A 255 0.66 8.14 9.66
N ILE A 256 0.05 6.97 9.55
CA ILE A 256 -0.98 6.45 10.46
C ILE A 256 -0.41 5.25 11.21
N VAL A 257 -0.58 5.24 12.53
CA VAL A 257 -0.17 4.16 13.41
C VAL A 257 -1.40 3.53 14.05
N ARG A 258 -1.61 2.24 13.81
CA ARG A 258 -2.44 1.39 14.66
C ARG A 258 -1.59 1.00 15.87
N GLU A 259 -1.82 1.64 17.02
CA GLU A 259 -1.10 1.29 18.23
C GLU A 259 -1.65 0.00 18.83
N VAL A 260 -0.73 -0.90 19.17
CA VAL A 260 -1.03 -2.15 19.84
C VAL A 260 -0.06 -2.41 21.00
N GLU A 261 -0.50 -3.15 22.00
CA GLU A 261 0.37 -3.57 23.10
C GLU A 261 1.48 -4.52 22.63
N GLU A 262 2.57 -4.60 23.39
CA GLU A 262 3.66 -5.55 23.12
C GLU A 262 3.14 -6.98 23.33
N ALA A 263 3.24 -7.83 22.31
CA ALA A 263 3.01 -9.27 22.46
C ALA A 263 4.34 -10.03 22.45
N ASP A 264 4.29 -11.25 22.97
CA ASP A 264 5.31 -12.26 22.72
C ASP A 264 5.51 -12.42 21.20
N GLU A 265 6.76 -12.62 20.75
CA GLU A 265 7.13 -12.77 19.33
C GLU A 265 6.34 -13.89 18.65
N LEU A 266 5.82 -14.83 19.44
CA LEU A 266 4.98 -15.96 19.02
C LEU A 266 3.49 -15.61 18.77
N HIS A 267 3.00 -14.43 19.16
CA HIS A 267 1.56 -14.08 19.11
C HIS A 267 1.29 -12.69 18.52
N VAL A 268 1.91 -12.37 17.38
CA VAL A 268 1.85 -11.03 16.77
C VAL A 268 0.44 -10.59 16.37
N PHE A 269 -0.48 -11.54 16.13
CA PHE A 269 -1.85 -11.24 15.72
C PHE A 269 -2.81 -11.01 16.90
N ASN A 270 -2.44 -11.46 18.10
CA ASN A 270 -3.25 -11.36 19.31
C ASN A 270 -2.91 -10.15 20.18
N ARG A 271 -2.37 -9.09 19.56
CA ARG A 271 -2.04 -7.84 20.26
C ARG A 271 -3.30 -7.02 20.54
N GLU A 272 -3.43 -6.54 21.77
CA GLU A 272 -4.53 -5.67 22.15
C GLU A 272 -4.39 -4.31 21.47
N PHE A 273 -5.50 -3.84 20.89
CA PHE A 273 -5.59 -2.52 20.27
C PHE A 273 -5.59 -1.44 21.34
N VAL A 274 -4.74 -0.42 21.19
CA VAL A 274 -4.66 0.72 22.11
C VAL A 274 -5.40 1.91 21.52
N ASP A 275 -4.89 2.47 20.41
CA ASP A 275 -5.47 3.66 19.77
C ASP A 275 -4.97 3.82 18.32
N TRP A 276 -5.57 4.76 17.59
CA TRP A 276 -5.09 5.21 16.28
C TRP A 276 -4.38 6.55 16.40
N HIS A 277 -3.19 6.66 15.83
CA HIS A 277 -2.38 7.88 15.82
C HIS A 277 -2.05 8.30 14.40
N SER A 278 -1.87 9.60 14.17
CA SER A 278 -1.46 10.14 12.89
C SER A 278 -0.46 11.27 13.05
N ILE A 279 0.42 11.42 12.06
CA ILE A 279 1.34 12.54 11.96
C ILE A 279 1.54 12.92 10.49
N GLN A 280 1.61 14.21 10.20
CA GLN A 280 1.91 14.72 8.87
C GLN A 280 3.40 14.55 8.57
N LEU A 281 3.74 14.38 7.29
CA LEU A 281 5.15 14.30 6.89
C LEU A 281 5.90 15.59 7.22
N SER A 282 5.27 16.76 7.07
CA SER A 282 5.86 18.04 7.50
C SER A 282 6.17 18.07 9.00
N ASP A 283 5.26 17.56 9.83
CA ASP A 283 5.43 17.45 11.27
C ASP A 283 6.47 16.39 11.65
N VAL A 284 6.57 15.26 10.94
CA VAL A 284 7.68 14.30 11.10
C VAL A 284 9.01 15.00 10.88
N VAL A 285 9.15 15.76 9.79
CA VAL A 285 10.38 16.50 9.49
C VAL A 285 10.68 17.52 10.59
N ARG A 286 9.67 18.22 11.13
CA ARG A 286 9.84 19.21 12.21
C ARG A 286 10.19 18.58 13.55
N ALA A 287 9.51 17.51 13.93
CA ALA A 287 9.61 16.83 15.21
C ALA A 287 10.83 15.91 15.32
N SER A 288 11.40 15.54 14.18
CA SER A 288 12.55 14.63 14.11
C SER A 288 13.79 15.19 14.83
N ALA A 289 14.03 14.72 16.06
CA ALA A 289 15.39 14.54 16.51
C ALA A 289 15.93 13.36 15.68
N TRP A 290 16.82 13.61 14.71
CA TRP A 290 17.43 12.59 13.83
C TRP A 290 18.33 11.63 14.63
N GLN A 291 17.76 10.93 15.60
CA GLN A 291 18.37 9.85 16.35
C GLN A 291 18.19 8.59 15.51
N ILE A 292 19.18 8.34 14.66
CA ILE A 292 19.21 7.17 13.80
C ILE A 292 19.60 5.97 14.65
N GLN A 293 18.65 5.09 14.92
CA GLN A 293 18.91 3.81 15.57
C GLN A 293 18.82 2.67 14.54
N GLY A 294 19.60 1.61 14.76
CA GLY A 294 19.44 0.38 13.98
C GLY A 294 18.09 -0.28 14.32
N GLY A 295 17.41 -0.79 13.30
CA GLY A 295 16.14 -1.49 13.43
C GLY A 295 16.10 -2.57 14.52
N GLY A 296 14.91 -2.80 15.09
CA GLY A 296 14.65 -3.82 16.10
C GLY A 296 14.60 -5.27 15.57
N PRO A 297 14.47 -6.26 16.47
CA PRO A 297 14.25 -7.66 16.11
C PRO A 297 13.00 -7.77 15.23
N GLY A 298 13.12 -8.33 14.03
CA GLY A 298 12.04 -8.36 13.01
C GLY A 298 12.40 -7.69 11.69
N MET A 299 13.46 -6.87 11.66
CA MET A 299 13.99 -6.29 10.41
C MET A 299 15.02 -7.21 9.75
N THR A 300 14.56 -8.35 9.21
CA THR A 300 15.38 -9.24 8.35
C THR A 300 15.47 -8.65 6.93
N GLY A 301 16.19 -7.53 6.80
CA GLY A 301 16.30 -6.80 5.54
C GLY A 301 17.25 -5.61 5.61
N GLY A 302 18.51 -5.83 5.99
CA GLY A 302 19.50 -4.76 6.16
C GLY A 302 19.23 -3.91 7.41
N ARG A 303 20.25 -3.18 7.89
CA ARG A 303 20.07 -2.18 8.95
C ARG A 303 19.34 -0.98 8.37
N THR A 304 18.02 -1.05 8.23
CA THR A 304 17.21 0.12 7.89
C THR A 304 17.30 1.12 9.04
N GLN A 305 17.48 2.38 8.67
CA GLN A 305 17.57 3.48 9.63
C GLN A 305 16.18 3.77 10.14
N THR A 306 15.99 3.73 11.46
CA THR A 306 14.72 4.08 12.10
C THR A 306 14.82 5.46 12.71
N LEU A 307 13.85 6.30 12.41
CA LEU A 307 13.66 7.61 13.02
C LEU A 307 12.71 7.46 14.22
N MET A 308 13.17 7.86 15.40
CA MET A 308 12.35 7.80 16.61
C MET A 308 11.62 9.12 16.80
N ILE A 309 10.28 9.09 16.78
CA ILE A 309 9.43 10.25 16.98
C ILE A 309 8.67 10.11 18.30
N PRO A 310 8.64 11.14 19.17
CA PRO A 310 7.82 11.10 20.37
C PRO A 310 6.34 10.91 20.05
N LYS A 311 5.67 9.99 20.76
CA LYS A 311 4.24 9.73 20.61
C LYS A 311 3.40 11.01 20.79
N SER A 312 3.87 11.94 21.62
CA SER A 312 3.22 13.24 21.84
C SER A 312 3.15 14.16 20.62
N GLU A 313 3.93 13.88 19.57
CA GLU A 313 3.90 14.61 18.30
C GLU A 313 2.82 14.08 17.35
N PHE A 314 2.25 12.92 17.65
CA PHE A 314 1.14 12.35 16.91
C PHE A 314 -0.19 12.88 17.44
N LYS A 315 -1.15 13.05 16.54
CA LYS A 315 -2.55 13.35 16.84
C LYS A 315 -3.33 12.04 16.91
N SER A 316 -4.21 11.87 17.90
CA SER A 316 -5.19 10.79 17.87
C SER A 316 -6.10 10.93 16.64
N VAL A 317 -6.42 9.81 16.00
CA VAL A 317 -7.33 9.80 14.84
C VAL A 317 -8.77 9.70 15.32
N ASP A 318 -9.55 10.75 15.10
CA ASP A 318 -11.00 10.70 15.22
C ASP A 318 -11.62 10.53 13.84
N PHE A 319 -12.06 9.31 13.53
CA PHE A 319 -12.70 8.97 12.26
C PHE A 319 -13.97 9.78 11.97
N GLY A 320 -14.64 10.34 12.98
CA GLY A 320 -15.80 11.20 12.79
C GLY A 320 -15.44 12.64 12.39
N GLU A 321 -14.19 13.06 12.56
CA GLU A 321 -13.73 14.45 12.42
C GLU A 321 -12.46 14.57 11.55
N ILE A 322 -12.06 13.54 10.79
CA ILE A 322 -10.89 13.64 9.90
C ILE A 322 -11.14 14.71 8.83
N ASP A 323 -10.48 15.86 8.98
CA ASP A 323 -10.49 16.94 8.00
C ASP A 323 -9.24 16.87 7.13
N LEU A 324 -9.38 16.45 5.87
CA LEU A 324 -8.26 16.32 4.94
C LEU A 324 -7.66 17.67 4.50
N THR A 325 -8.35 18.80 4.69
CA THR A 325 -7.82 20.12 4.31
C THR A 325 -6.59 20.52 5.13
N ASP A 326 -6.46 19.98 6.34
CA ASP A 326 -5.28 20.19 7.18
C ASP A 326 -4.02 19.50 6.61
N TYR A 327 -4.17 18.62 5.61
CA TYR A 327 -3.12 17.71 5.11
C TYR A 327 -2.80 17.90 3.62
N SER A 328 -3.49 18.80 2.91
CA SER A 328 -3.37 18.88 1.44
C SER A 328 -2.22 19.77 0.94
N ASP A 329 -1.62 20.60 1.79
CA ASP A 329 -0.63 21.62 1.39
C ASP A 329 0.72 21.54 2.15
N PHE A 330 1.66 20.73 1.67
CA PHE A 330 3.02 20.64 2.22
C PHE A 330 3.88 21.86 1.89
N VAL A 331 3.90 22.29 0.63
CA VAL A 331 4.79 23.38 0.17
C VAL A 331 4.30 24.75 0.64
N GLY A 332 2.99 24.96 0.70
CA GLY A 332 2.38 26.18 1.25
C GLY A 332 2.72 26.38 2.73
N ASN A 333 2.75 25.28 3.50
CA ASN A 333 3.11 25.30 4.91
C ASN A 333 4.61 25.58 5.15
N PHE A 334 5.50 25.11 4.29
CA PHE A 334 6.94 25.43 4.38
C PHE A 334 7.25 26.91 4.09
N GLN A 335 6.52 27.55 3.18
CA GLN A 335 6.75 28.96 2.82
C GLN A 335 6.13 29.96 3.80
N SER A 336 5.09 29.58 4.54
CA SER A 336 4.42 30.46 5.49
C SER A 336 5.13 30.60 6.84
N GLN A 337 6.10 29.71 7.14
CA GLN A 337 6.83 29.66 8.41
C GLN A 337 8.32 30.07 8.31
N ILE A 338 8.75 30.62 7.18
CA ILE A 338 10.04 31.31 6.99
C ILE A 338 9.78 32.81 6.91
#